data_AF-A0A2V8XAP9-F1
#
_entry.id   AF-A0A2V8XAP9-F1
#
_cell.length_a   1.000
_cell.length_b   1.000
_cell.length_c   1.000
_cell.angle_alpha   90.00
_cell.angle_beta   90.00
_cell.angle_gamma   90.00
#
_symmetry.space_group_name_H-M   'P 1'
#
loop_
_entity.id
_entity.type
_entity.pdbx_description
1 polymer ?
#
loop_
_entity_poly.entity_id
_entity_poly.type
_entity_poly.pdbx_seq_one_letter_code
_entity_poly.pdbx_strand_id
1 'polypeptide(L)'
;MEAAQILDRVVARFIGTKHERDIKKLQPVIAAINAREAEVQSLSDENLKTRFAELRKQVQEELKDADPAEKAYKEQLQKVLEPAIVPAFALVREAGRRFLNMRHFDVQLIGGIVLHEGKISEMKTGEGKTLVATLPAALNSLSGRGVHIVTVNDYLARRDAEWMSPLYKALGLTVGVIVHDLDDDQRRAAYGADITYGTNNEFGFDYLRDNMKYDLTHCVQRGHHFAIVDEVDSILIDEARTPLIISGPSEESTDKYAKIDKIIPKLIQDIDYTLDEKH
;
A
#
# COMPACT_ATOMS: atom_id res chain seq x y z
N MET A 1 34.40 -23.69 2.88
CA MET A 1 33.09 -23.21 3.38
C MET A 1 33.08 -23.01 4.90
N GLU A 2 33.66 -23.90 5.71
CA GLU A 2 33.64 -23.77 7.18
C GLU A 2 34.37 -22.55 7.75
N ALA A 3 35.54 -22.16 7.21
CA ALA A 3 36.31 -21.03 7.75
C ALA A 3 35.59 -19.67 7.61
N ALA A 4 34.85 -19.46 6.52
CA ALA A 4 34.08 -18.23 6.29
C ALA A 4 32.86 -18.15 7.23
N GLN A 5 32.16 -19.28 7.45
CA GLN A 5 31.03 -19.35 8.37
C GLN A 5 31.45 -19.19 9.84
N ILE A 6 32.64 -19.67 10.21
CA ILE A 6 33.22 -19.47 11.55
C ILE A 6 33.62 -18.01 11.73
N LEU A 7 34.22 -17.37 10.73
CA LEU A 7 34.58 -15.94 10.77
C LEU A 7 33.32 -15.07 10.89
N ASP A 8 32.27 -15.33 10.11
CA ASP A 8 31.00 -14.62 10.19
C ASP A 8 30.32 -14.81 11.55
N ARG A 9 30.36 -16.01 12.14
CA ARG A 9 29.85 -16.26 13.51
C ARG A 9 30.64 -15.51 14.57
N VAL A 10 31.97 -15.46 14.45
CA VAL A 10 32.82 -14.74 15.42
C VAL A 10 32.62 -13.23 15.29
N VAL A 11 32.58 -12.69 14.07
CA VAL A 11 32.32 -11.27 13.81
C VAL A 11 30.90 -10.88 14.26
N ALA A 12 29.88 -11.69 13.98
CA ALA A 12 28.52 -11.46 14.47
C ALA A 12 28.43 -11.50 15.99
N ARG A 13 29.26 -12.30 16.68
CA ARG A 13 29.28 -12.37 18.15
C ARG A 13 29.89 -11.12 18.80
N PHE A 14 30.74 -10.38 18.08
CA PHE A 14 31.38 -9.15 18.58
C PHE A 14 30.73 -7.85 18.05
N ILE A 15 30.14 -7.87 16.85
CA ILE A 15 29.56 -6.69 16.17
C ILE A 15 28.02 -6.73 16.14
N GLY A 16 27.42 -7.88 16.46
CA GLY A 16 26.00 -8.16 16.32
C GLY A 16 25.63 -8.58 14.90
N THR A 17 24.46 -9.22 14.76
CA THR A 17 23.91 -9.56 13.43
C THR A 17 23.53 -8.29 12.65
N LYS A 18 23.31 -8.39 11.33
CA LYS A 18 22.78 -7.26 10.54
C LYS A 18 21.45 -6.75 11.12
N HIS A 19 20.56 -7.67 11.52
CA HIS A 19 19.27 -7.33 12.14
C HIS A 19 19.44 -6.57 13.45
N GLU A 20 20.33 -7.02 14.34
CA GLU A 20 20.60 -6.32 15.61
C GLU A 20 21.13 -4.91 15.37
N ARG A 21 22.01 -4.72 14.38
CA ARG A 21 22.52 -3.40 14.02
C ARG A 21 21.44 -2.48 13.46
N ASP A 22 20.58 -3.01 12.60
CA ASP A 22 19.49 -2.22 12.02
C ASP A 22 18.45 -1.85 13.09
N ILE A 23 18.09 -2.76 14.00
CA ILE A 23 17.25 -2.44 15.17
C ILE A 23 17.92 -1.39 16.05
N LYS A 24 19.24 -1.49 16.29
CA LYS A 24 19.98 -0.52 17.11
C LYS A 24 19.96 0.89 16.52
N LYS A 25 19.94 1.02 15.19
CA LYS A 25 19.79 2.33 14.52
C LYS A 25 18.42 2.97 14.74
N LEU A 26 17.39 2.17 14.98
CA LEU A 26 16.03 2.67 15.23
C LEU A 26 15.83 3.11 16.69
N GLN A 27 16.63 2.61 17.62
CA GLN A 27 16.49 2.92 19.06
C GLN A 27 16.44 4.43 19.39
N PRO A 28 17.28 5.31 18.79
CA PRO A 28 17.17 6.76 19.01
C PRO A 28 15.83 7.34 18.55
N VAL A 29 15.27 6.85 17.43
CA VAL A 29 13.96 7.28 16.92
C VAL A 29 12.85 6.81 17.86
N ILE A 30 12.90 5.57 18.35
CA ILE A 30 11.95 5.05 19.35
C ILE A 30 12.00 5.88 20.63
N ALA A 31 13.20 6.19 21.13
CA ALA A 31 13.37 7.03 22.30
C ALA A 31 12.79 8.44 22.08
N ALA A 32 12.96 9.02 20.88
CA ALA A 32 12.38 10.31 20.53
C ALA A 32 10.85 10.28 20.48
N ILE A 33 10.24 9.20 19.96
CA ILE A 33 8.78 8.99 19.99
C ILE A 33 8.29 8.88 21.45
N ASN A 34 8.98 8.09 22.27
CA ASN A 34 8.65 7.92 23.69
C ASN A 34 8.75 9.25 24.46
N ALA A 35 9.76 10.08 24.16
CA ALA A 35 9.95 11.37 24.81
C ALA A 35 8.81 12.37 24.54
N ARG A 36 8.05 12.19 23.45
CA ARG A 36 6.87 13.01 23.12
C ARG A 36 5.61 12.59 23.87
N GLU A 37 5.63 11.46 24.58
CA GLU A 37 4.42 10.88 25.19
C GLU A 37 3.75 11.84 26.18
N ALA A 38 4.50 12.47 27.09
CA ALA A 38 3.92 13.40 28.07
C ALA A 38 3.30 14.64 27.40
N GLU A 39 3.94 15.18 26.37
CA GLU A 39 3.43 16.30 25.58
C GLU A 39 2.11 15.92 24.90
N VAL A 40 2.10 14.80 24.17
CA VAL A 40 0.94 14.38 23.37
C VAL A 40 -0.22 13.92 24.26
N GLN A 41 0.05 13.28 25.40
CA GLN A 41 -0.97 12.91 26.38
C GLN A 41 -1.70 14.12 26.97
N SER A 42 -1.01 15.27 27.09
CA SER A 42 -1.61 16.50 27.61
C SER A 42 -2.54 17.22 26.62
N LEU A 43 -2.52 16.83 25.34
CA LEU A 43 -3.37 17.44 24.31
C LEU A 43 -4.84 17.06 24.52
N SER A 44 -5.77 17.95 24.16
CA SER A 44 -7.17 17.57 23.95
C SER A 44 -7.32 16.79 22.63
N ASP A 45 -8.47 16.14 22.42
CA ASP A 45 -8.74 15.41 21.18
C ASP A 45 -8.76 16.34 19.96
N GLU A 46 -9.32 17.55 20.10
CA GLU A 46 -9.28 18.58 19.06
C GLU A 46 -7.85 19.04 18.75
N ASN A 47 -7.01 19.16 19.78
CA ASN A 47 -5.60 19.53 19.59
C ASN A 47 -4.82 18.38 18.92
N LEU A 48 -5.14 17.12 19.21
CA LEU A 48 -4.53 15.96 18.54
C LEU A 48 -4.78 16.01 17.03
N LYS A 49 -6.05 16.22 16.64
CA LYS A 49 -6.47 16.41 15.24
C LYS A 49 -5.80 17.62 14.60
N THR A 50 -5.75 18.76 15.31
CA THR A 50 -5.12 19.99 14.82
C THR A 50 -3.63 19.80 14.56
N ARG A 51 -2.90 19.18 15.48
CA ARG A 51 -1.46 18.88 15.32
C ARG A 51 -1.19 17.97 14.13
N PHE A 52 -2.03 16.96 13.92
CA PHE A 52 -1.90 16.09 12.76
C PHE A 52 -2.16 16.84 11.44
N ALA A 53 -3.17 17.72 11.41
CA ALA A 53 -3.46 18.57 10.25
C ALA A 53 -2.33 19.58 9.95
N GLU A 54 -1.70 20.16 10.99
CA GLU A 54 -0.53 21.02 10.84
C GLU A 54 0.65 20.26 10.20
N LEU A 55 0.92 19.04 10.69
CA LEU A 55 1.98 18.19 10.13
C LEU A 55 1.68 17.83 8.66
N ARG A 56 0.42 17.51 8.34
CA ARG A 56 -0.02 17.26 6.95
C ARG A 56 0.24 18.48 6.07
N LYS A 57 -0.11 19.67 6.53
CA LYS A 57 0.12 20.91 5.78
C LYS A 57 1.61 21.16 5.52
N GLN A 58 2.47 20.92 6.51
CA GLN A 58 3.93 21.06 6.36
C GLN A 58 4.47 20.11 5.28
N VAL A 59 4.12 18.83 5.36
CA VAL A 59 4.54 17.81 4.38
C VAL A 59 4.05 18.17 2.97
N GLN A 60 2.79 18.60 2.83
CA GLN A 60 2.24 18.95 1.51
C GLN A 60 2.87 20.21 0.92
N GLU A 61 3.23 21.20 1.74
CA GLU A 61 3.96 22.38 1.29
C GLU A 61 5.36 22.02 0.78
N GLU A 62 6.07 21.12 1.47
CA GLU A 62 7.38 20.62 1.01
C GLU A 62 7.30 19.78 -0.27
N LEU A 63 6.15 19.16 -0.53
CA LEU A 63 5.89 18.34 -1.73
C LEU A 63 5.21 19.11 -2.87
N LYS A 64 4.97 20.42 -2.74
CA LYS A 64 4.17 21.18 -3.73
C LYS A 64 4.73 21.12 -5.15
N ASP A 65 6.06 21.10 -5.29
CA ASP A 65 6.77 21.07 -6.57
C ASP A 65 7.19 19.64 -6.97
N ALA A 66 6.81 18.62 -6.18
CA ALA A 66 7.17 17.23 -6.41
C ALA A 66 6.18 16.55 -7.37
N ASP A 67 6.67 16.11 -8.53
CA ASP A 67 5.88 15.34 -9.49
C ASP A 67 6.00 13.82 -9.23
N PRO A 68 4.90 13.10 -8.94
CA PRO A 68 4.89 11.65 -8.79
C PRO A 68 5.39 10.85 -9.99
N ALA A 69 5.33 11.42 -11.18
CA ALA A 69 5.81 10.77 -12.40
C ALA A 69 7.35 10.74 -12.47
N GLU A 70 8.04 11.56 -11.67
CA GLU A 70 9.50 11.60 -11.65
C GLU A 70 10.10 10.40 -10.90
N LYS A 71 11.20 9.87 -11.44
CA LYS A 71 11.95 8.77 -10.81
C LYS A 71 12.46 9.13 -9.40
N ALA A 72 12.75 10.41 -9.16
CA ALA A 72 13.25 10.91 -7.88
C ALA A 72 12.16 11.09 -6.81
N TYR A 73 10.87 11.05 -7.19
CA TYR A 73 9.74 11.34 -6.30
C TYR A 73 9.76 10.51 -5.03
N LYS A 74 10.07 9.21 -5.14
CA LYS A 74 10.12 8.31 -3.99
C LYS A 74 11.19 8.72 -2.97
N GLU A 75 12.38 9.11 -3.45
CA GLU A 75 13.47 9.56 -2.57
C GLU A 75 13.15 10.91 -1.94
N GLN A 76 12.55 11.84 -2.71
CA GLN A 76 12.10 13.12 -2.18
C GLN A 76 11.02 12.94 -1.12
N LEU A 77 10.02 12.09 -1.38
CA LEU A 77 8.95 11.78 -0.44
C LEU A 77 9.50 11.21 0.88
N GLN A 78 10.45 10.27 0.81
CA GLN A 78 11.11 9.73 2.00
C GLN A 78 11.84 10.82 2.79
N LYS A 79 12.60 11.70 2.11
CA LYS A 79 13.30 12.81 2.78
C LYS A 79 12.36 13.78 3.50
N VAL A 80 11.20 14.07 2.90
CA VAL A 80 10.18 14.95 3.49
C VAL A 80 9.45 14.26 4.65
N LEU A 81 9.19 12.96 4.56
CA LEU A 81 8.49 12.22 5.62
C LEU A 81 9.40 11.86 6.81
N GLU A 82 10.71 11.74 6.62
CA GLU A 82 11.69 11.43 7.67
C GLU A 82 11.53 12.30 8.94
N PRO A 83 11.53 13.64 8.87
CA PRO A 83 11.31 14.48 10.06
C PRO A 83 9.89 14.34 10.65
N ALA A 84 8.92 13.86 9.87
CA ALA A 84 7.55 13.66 10.31
C ALA A 84 7.33 12.32 11.05
N ILE A 85 8.26 11.35 10.96
CA ILE A 85 8.13 10.03 11.61
C ILE A 85 7.84 10.16 13.10
N VAL A 86 8.69 10.88 13.83
CA VAL A 86 8.57 11.03 15.29
C VAL A 86 7.25 11.69 15.71
N PRO A 87 6.88 12.89 15.21
CA PRO A 87 5.64 13.53 15.60
C PRO A 87 4.40 12.74 15.14
N ALA A 88 4.39 12.17 13.92
CA ALA A 88 3.25 11.39 13.44
C ALA A 88 3.04 10.13 14.30
N PHE A 89 4.10 9.37 14.57
CA PHE A 89 3.99 8.13 15.34
C PHE A 89 3.58 8.38 16.79
N ALA A 90 4.02 9.49 17.40
CA ALA A 90 3.57 9.88 18.73
C ALA A 90 2.06 10.20 18.77
N LEU A 91 1.56 10.96 17.77
CA LEU A 91 0.13 11.28 17.64
C LEU A 91 -0.72 10.02 17.39
N VAL A 92 -0.27 9.14 16.50
CA VAL A 92 -0.95 7.87 16.18
C VAL A 92 -1.00 6.95 17.40
N ARG A 93 0.10 6.83 18.15
CA ARG A 93 0.14 6.04 19.37
C ARG A 93 -0.86 6.56 20.41
N GLU A 94 -0.94 7.87 20.59
CA GLU A 94 -1.90 8.45 21.52
C GLU A 94 -3.35 8.26 21.05
N ALA A 95 -3.61 8.38 19.74
CA ALA A 95 -4.92 8.08 19.18
C ALA A 95 -5.31 6.60 19.42
N GLY A 96 -4.38 5.65 19.23
CA GLY A 96 -4.60 4.25 19.59
C GLY A 96 -4.93 4.06 21.06
N ARG A 97 -4.19 4.72 21.96
CA ARG A 97 -4.43 4.65 23.40
C ARG A 97 -5.81 5.19 23.77
N ARG A 98 -6.22 6.35 23.24
CA ARG A 98 -7.49 7.01 23.59
C ARG A 98 -8.71 6.32 23.01
N PHE A 99 -8.67 5.97 21.73
CA PHE A 99 -9.86 5.59 20.96
C PHE A 99 -9.99 4.08 20.76
N LEU A 100 -8.90 3.33 20.91
CA LEU A 100 -8.91 1.87 20.81
C LEU A 100 -8.54 1.19 22.14
N ASN A 101 -8.15 1.95 23.17
CA ASN A 101 -7.55 1.44 24.39
C ASN A 101 -6.30 0.57 24.15
N MET A 102 -5.54 0.91 23.10
CA MET A 102 -4.34 0.17 22.68
C MET A 102 -3.17 1.13 22.48
N ARG A 103 -2.22 1.14 23.41
CA ARG A 103 -0.96 1.89 23.26
C ARG A 103 0.05 1.04 22.51
N HIS A 104 0.61 1.54 21.40
CA HIS A 104 1.64 0.80 20.68
C HIS A 104 2.86 0.50 21.56
N PHE A 105 3.35 -0.73 21.52
CA PHE A 105 4.64 -1.13 22.11
C PHE A 105 5.82 -0.65 21.26
N ASP A 106 7.03 -0.65 21.82
CA ASP A 106 8.22 -0.20 21.10
C ASP A 106 8.57 -1.12 19.93
N VAL A 107 8.31 -2.43 20.05
CA VAL A 107 8.43 -3.39 18.94
C VAL A 107 7.46 -3.09 17.80
N GLN A 108 6.27 -2.55 18.12
CA GLN A 108 5.28 -2.15 17.13
C GLN A 108 5.69 -0.85 16.43
N LEU A 109 6.31 0.09 17.14
CA LEU A 109 6.91 1.28 16.51
C LEU A 109 8.02 0.89 15.54
N ILE A 110 8.89 -0.05 15.92
CA ILE A 110 9.94 -0.59 15.05
C ILE A 110 9.30 -1.17 13.78
N GLY A 111 8.28 -2.02 13.93
CA GLY A 111 7.56 -2.59 12.80
C GLY A 111 6.96 -1.53 11.88
N GLY A 112 6.38 -0.48 12.45
CA GLY A 112 5.83 0.65 11.69
C GLY A 112 6.89 1.40 10.87
N ILE A 113 8.08 1.64 11.43
CA ILE A 113 9.19 2.28 10.70
C ILE A 113 9.69 1.36 9.57
N VAL A 114 9.86 0.07 9.86
CA VAL A 114 10.29 -0.92 8.85
C VAL A 114 9.31 -0.98 7.68
N LEU A 115 8.00 -0.96 7.94
CA LEU A 115 6.98 -0.90 6.90
C LEU A 115 7.05 0.41 6.10
N HIS A 116 7.25 1.56 6.75
CA HIS A 116 7.44 2.85 6.06
C HIS A 116 8.67 2.83 5.13
N GLU A 117 9.76 2.18 5.53
CA GLU A 117 10.95 2.00 4.69
C GLU A 117 10.72 1.08 3.47
N GLY A 118 9.52 0.51 3.31
CA GLY A 118 9.18 -0.40 2.22
C GLY A 118 9.77 -1.81 2.39
N LYS A 119 9.98 -2.24 3.64
CA LYS A 119 10.49 -3.57 4.00
C LYS A 119 9.41 -4.42 4.64
N ILE A 120 9.68 -5.71 4.75
CA ILE A 120 8.81 -6.67 5.44
C ILE A 120 9.12 -6.63 6.94
N SER A 121 8.10 -6.41 7.75
CA SER A 121 8.17 -6.52 9.21
C SER A 121 7.61 -7.87 9.65
N GLU A 122 8.49 -8.83 9.91
CA GLU A 122 8.09 -10.14 10.44
C GLU A 122 7.74 -10.01 11.94
N MET A 123 6.46 -10.25 12.26
CA MET A 123 5.94 -10.19 13.62
C MET A 123 5.11 -11.44 13.89
N LYS A 124 5.28 -12.04 15.07
CA LYS A 124 4.51 -13.21 15.47
C LYS A 124 3.03 -12.88 15.57
N THR A 125 2.17 -13.88 15.37
CA THR A 125 0.73 -13.73 15.60
C THR A 125 0.47 -13.27 17.03
N GLY A 126 -0.41 -12.27 17.19
CA GLY A 126 -0.70 -11.65 18.48
C GLY A 126 0.14 -10.42 18.82
N GLU A 127 1.20 -10.11 18.06
CA GLU A 127 2.00 -8.88 18.23
C GLU A 127 1.28 -7.61 17.73
N GLY A 128 0.05 -7.72 17.23
CA GLY A 128 -0.79 -6.58 16.84
C GLY A 128 -0.46 -5.99 15.45
N LYS A 129 -0.19 -6.82 14.43
CA LYS A 129 0.07 -6.39 13.04
C LYS A 129 -0.92 -5.34 12.53
N THR A 130 -2.22 -5.54 12.77
CA THR A 130 -3.29 -4.61 12.36
C THR A 130 -3.10 -3.22 12.97
N LEU A 131 -2.75 -3.14 14.25
CA LEU A 131 -2.47 -1.86 14.93
C LEU A 131 -1.16 -1.24 14.43
N VAL A 132 -0.13 -2.06 14.14
CA VAL A 132 1.16 -1.59 13.60
C VAL A 132 0.97 -0.88 12.26
N ALA A 133 0.12 -1.41 11.37
CA ALA A 133 -0.14 -0.82 10.05
C ALA A 133 -0.65 0.62 10.11
N THR A 134 -1.31 1.02 11.21
CA THR A 134 -1.84 2.38 11.39
C THR A 134 -0.74 3.45 11.44
N LEU A 135 0.45 3.11 11.93
CA LEU A 135 1.59 4.04 12.04
C LEU A 135 2.09 4.50 10.66
N PRO A 136 2.57 3.60 9.78
CA PRO A 136 3.00 3.99 8.43
C PRO A 136 1.83 4.43 7.55
N ALA A 137 0.60 3.94 7.76
CA ALA A 137 -0.56 4.40 7.00
C ALA A 137 -0.87 5.88 7.27
N ALA A 138 -0.91 6.29 8.54
CA ALA A 138 -1.10 7.69 8.90
C ALA A 138 0.09 8.57 8.48
N LEU A 139 1.33 8.12 8.65
CA LEU A 139 2.50 8.88 8.19
C LEU A 139 2.47 9.11 6.67
N ASN A 140 2.25 8.07 5.87
CA ASN A 140 2.25 8.20 4.41
C ASN A 140 1.02 8.95 3.88
N SER A 141 -0.10 8.95 4.62
CA SER A 141 -1.29 9.73 4.25
C SER A 141 -1.10 11.24 4.36
N LEU A 142 -0.06 11.72 5.07
CA LEU A 142 0.32 13.14 5.12
C LEU A 142 0.60 13.70 3.71
N SER A 143 1.05 12.87 2.77
CA SER A 143 1.23 13.28 1.37
C SER A 143 -0.08 13.65 0.65
N GLY A 144 -1.23 13.22 1.18
CA GLY A 144 -2.55 13.40 0.58
C GLY A 144 -2.85 12.52 -0.63
N ARG A 145 -1.98 11.54 -0.93
CA ARG A 145 -2.11 10.69 -2.12
C ARG A 145 -2.80 9.35 -1.89
N GLY A 146 -3.16 9.05 -0.65
CA GLY A 146 -3.84 7.82 -0.25
C GLY A 146 -2.87 6.69 0.11
N VAL A 147 -3.35 5.77 0.95
CA VAL A 147 -2.64 4.55 1.34
C VAL A 147 -3.58 3.36 1.16
N HIS A 148 -3.10 2.30 0.49
CA HIS A 148 -3.84 1.05 0.37
C HIS A 148 -3.40 0.07 1.46
N ILE A 149 -4.33 -0.50 2.20
CA ILE A 149 -4.08 -1.61 3.12
C ILE A 149 -4.74 -2.85 2.54
N VAL A 150 -3.91 -3.81 2.14
CA VAL A 150 -4.31 -5.02 1.44
C VAL A 150 -4.45 -6.15 2.45
N THR A 151 -5.60 -6.80 2.50
CA THR A 151 -5.87 -7.98 3.31
C THR A 151 -6.25 -9.17 2.42
N VAL A 152 -6.31 -10.38 3.01
CA VAL A 152 -6.58 -11.62 2.25
C VAL A 152 -8.05 -11.81 1.89
N ASN A 153 -9.00 -11.11 2.52
CA ASN A 153 -10.42 -11.20 2.18
C ASN A 153 -11.24 -9.99 2.63
N ASP A 154 -12.42 -9.84 2.02
CA ASP A 154 -13.36 -8.75 2.26
C ASP A 154 -13.81 -8.61 3.73
N TYR A 155 -13.96 -9.73 4.44
CA TYR A 155 -14.33 -9.70 5.85
C TYR A 155 -13.26 -9.02 6.69
N LEU A 156 -11.98 -9.39 6.50
CA LEU A 156 -10.86 -8.77 7.20
C LEU A 156 -10.69 -7.31 6.79
N ALA A 157 -10.85 -6.98 5.50
CA ALA A 157 -10.82 -5.61 5.03
C ALA A 157 -11.86 -4.72 5.76
N ARG A 158 -13.13 -5.17 5.83
CA ARG A 158 -14.20 -4.45 6.55
C ARG A 158 -13.92 -4.37 8.03
N ARG A 159 -13.63 -5.51 8.67
CA ARG A 159 -13.36 -5.59 10.11
C ARG A 159 -12.24 -4.65 10.52
N ASP A 160 -11.12 -4.68 9.82
CA ASP A 160 -9.94 -3.90 10.19
C ASP A 160 -10.13 -2.42 9.90
N ALA A 161 -10.80 -2.07 8.80
CA ALA A 161 -11.19 -0.70 8.53
C ALA A 161 -12.12 -0.14 9.61
N GLU A 162 -13.15 -0.89 10.00
CA GLU A 162 -14.09 -0.50 11.06
C GLU A 162 -13.39 -0.38 12.41
N TRP A 163 -12.55 -1.36 12.76
CA TRP A 163 -11.86 -1.40 14.04
C TRP A 163 -10.82 -0.29 14.17
N MET A 164 -10.05 0.01 13.12
CA MET A 164 -9.04 1.09 13.14
C MET A 164 -9.62 2.48 12.85
N SER A 165 -10.86 2.57 12.35
CA SER A 165 -11.52 3.84 12.00
C SER A 165 -11.52 4.90 13.11
N PRO A 166 -11.81 4.56 14.40
CA PRO A 166 -11.80 5.55 15.48
C PRO A 166 -10.46 6.26 15.63
N LEU A 167 -9.34 5.54 15.49
CA LEU A 167 -7.99 6.11 15.54
C LEU A 167 -7.78 7.09 14.38
N TYR A 168 -8.10 6.69 13.14
CA TYR A 168 -7.91 7.55 11.97
C TYR A 168 -8.80 8.80 12.03
N LYS A 169 -10.07 8.65 12.42
CA LYS A 169 -11.01 9.76 12.57
C LYS A 169 -10.56 10.76 13.63
N ALA A 170 -9.97 10.30 14.74
CA ALA A 170 -9.39 11.16 15.76
C ALA A 170 -8.24 12.03 15.23
N LEU A 171 -7.50 11.54 14.22
CA LEU A 171 -6.46 12.30 13.52
C LEU A 171 -7.02 13.15 12.35
N GLY A 172 -8.34 13.10 12.11
CA GLY A 172 -8.99 13.79 10.99
C GLY A 172 -8.84 13.09 9.64
N LEU A 173 -8.43 11.81 9.63
CA LEU A 173 -8.30 11.01 8.42
C LEU A 173 -9.60 10.30 8.06
N THR A 174 -9.81 10.14 6.76
CA THR A 174 -10.93 9.40 6.18
C THR A 174 -10.51 7.96 5.84
N VAL A 175 -11.46 7.03 5.94
CA VAL A 175 -11.24 5.60 5.69
C VAL A 175 -12.28 5.10 4.68
N GLY A 176 -11.82 4.50 3.60
CA GLY A 176 -12.61 3.80 2.60
C GLY A 176 -12.36 2.31 2.63
N VAL A 177 -13.31 1.53 2.11
CA VAL A 177 -13.21 0.07 2.00
C VAL A 177 -13.65 -0.35 0.62
N ILE A 178 -12.81 -1.10 -0.08
CA ILE A 178 -13.09 -1.72 -1.37
C ILE A 178 -13.34 -3.21 -1.15
N VAL A 179 -14.49 -3.66 -1.62
CA VAL A 179 -15.07 -4.98 -1.39
C VAL A 179 -15.98 -5.31 -2.57
N HIS A 180 -16.35 -6.57 -2.68
CA HIS A 180 -17.30 -7.02 -3.69
C HIS A 180 -18.64 -6.24 -3.62
N ASP A 181 -19.32 -6.15 -4.76
CA ASP A 181 -20.61 -5.47 -4.97
C ASP A 181 -20.64 -3.93 -4.86
N LEU A 182 -19.49 -3.26 -4.75
CA LEU A 182 -19.45 -1.80 -4.87
C LEU A 182 -19.57 -1.32 -6.33
N ASP A 183 -20.43 -0.33 -6.54
CA ASP A 183 -20.50 0.41 -7.81
C ASP A 183 -19.32 1.40 -7.98
N ASP A 184 -19.19 1.99 -9.17
CA ASP A 184 -18.08 2.89 -9.50
C ASP A 184 -18.06 4.16 -8.64
N ASP A 185 -19.21 4.68 -8.23
CA ASP A 185 -19.28 5.90 -7.41
C ASP A 185 -18.86 5.62 -5.97
N GLN A 186 -19.29 4.49 -5.42
CA GLN A 186 -18.86 3.99 -4.12
C GLN A 186 -17.36 3.69 -4.10
N ARG A 187 -16.83 3.06 -5.16
CA ARG A 187 -15.39 2.82 -5.31
C ARG A 187 -14.61 4.12 -5.37
N ARG A 188 -15.04 5.09 -6.18
CA ARG A 188 -14.37 6.40 -6.27
C ARG A 188 -14.36 7.14 -4.94
N ALA A 189 -15.45 7.07 -4.17
CA ALA A 189 -15.50 7.63 -2.82
C ALA A 189 -14.51 6.90 -1.87
N ALA A 190 -14.44 5.57 -1.93
CA ALA A 190 -13.55 4.77 -1.10
C ALA A 190 -12.05 4.96 -1.44
N TYR A 191 -11.70 5.05 -2.72
CA TYR A 191 -10.34 5.41 -3.14
C TYR A 191 -10.00 6.86 -2.82
N GLY A 192 -10.99 7.76 -2.81
CA GLY A 192 -10.82 9.16 -2.41
C GLY A 192 -10.45 9.37 -0.94
N ALA A 193 -10.69 8.37 -0.08
CA ALA A 193 -10.34 8.40 1.34
C ALA A 193 -8.82 8.35 1.56
N ASP A 194 -8.33 8.97 2.62
CA ASP A 194 -6.89 9.01 2.96
C ASP A 194 -6.28 7.61 3.12
N ILE A 195 -7.09 6.65 3.59
CA ILE A 195 -6.72 5.25 3.76
C ILE A 195 -7.81 4.38 3.16
N THR A 196 -7.44 3.43 2.33
CA THR A 196 -8.36 2.53 1.65
C THR A 196 -7.98 1.09 1.98
N TYR A 197 -8.88 0.36 2.65
CA TYR A 197 -8.73 -1.07 2.87
C TYR A 197 -9.33 -1.85 1.70
N GLY A 198 -8.78 -3.01 1.38
CA GLY A 198 -9.36 -3.88 0.36
C GLY A 198 -8.54 -5.16 0.17
N THR A 199 -8.92 -5.97 -0.81
CA THR A 199 -8.18 -7.17 -1.18
C THR A 199 -7.31 -6.92 -2.41
N ASN A 200 -6.29 -7.74 -2.60
CA ASN A 200 -5.45 -7.72 -3.80
C ASN A 200 -6.29 -7.89 -5.09
N ASN A 201 -7.30 -8.76 -5.05
CA ASN A 201 -8.21 -9.01 -6.17
C ASN A 201 -9.00 -7.75 -6.52
N GLU A 202 -9.60 -7.08 -5.54
CA GLU A 202 -10.38 -5.86 -5.80
C GLU A 202 -9.51 -4.71 -6.32
N PHE A 203 -8.36 -4.45 -5.68
CA PHE A 203 -7.42 -3.44 -6.17
C PHE A 203 -6.91 -3.75 -7.59
N GLY A 204 -6.60 -5.01 -7.87
CA GLY A 204 -6.10 -5.42 -9.17
C GLY A 204 -7.16 -5.38 -10.27
N PHE A 205 -8.39 -5.83 -10.00
CA PHE A 205 -9.48 -5.75 -10.95
C PHE A 205 -9.94 -4.32 -11.20
N ASP A 206 -9.93 -3.44 -10.19
CA ASP A 206 -10.19 -2.01 -10.41
C ASP A 206 -9.12 -1.37 -11.29
N TYR A 207 -7.84 -1.72 -11.09
CA TYR A 207 -6.77 -1.27 -11.96
C TYR A 207 -6.99 -1.74 -13.41
N LEU A 208 -7.33 -3.01 -13.63
CA LEU A 208 -7.61 -3.54 -14.96
C LEU A 208 -8.85 -2.87 -15.59
N ARG A 209 -9.93 -2.68 -14.83
CA ARG A 209 -11.15 -1.98 -15.28
C ARG A 209 -10.86 -0.53 -15.66
N ASP A 210 -10.08 0.18 -14.84
CA ASP A 210 -9.73 1.57 -15.13
C ASP A 210 -8.90 1.72 -16.41
N ASN A 211 -8.03 0.75 -16.73
CA ASN A 211 -7.27 0.75 -17.99
C ASN A 211 -8.09 0.35 -19.23
N MET A 212 -9.35 -0.04 -19.07
CA MET A 212 -10.29 -0.29 -20.17
C MET A 212 -11.30 0.86 -20.35
N LYS A 213 -11.28 1.88 -19.49
CA LYS A 213 -12.18 3.04 -19.59
C LYS A 213 -11.69 4.01 -20.66
N TYR A 214 -12.65 4.61 -21.38
CA TYR A 214 -12.36 5.59 -22.43
C TYR A 214 -12.01 6.99 -21.91
N ASP A 215 -12.47 7.33 -20.70
CA ASP A 215 -12.30 8.65 -20.08
C ASP A 215 -11.77 8.51 -18.65
N LEU A 216 -10.78 9.33 -18.31
CA LEU A 216 -10.16 9.39 -16.99
C LEU A 216 -11.16 9.73 -15.88
N THR A 217 -12.21 10.49 -16.18
CA THR A 217 -13.26 10.85 -15.22
C THR A 217 -14.06 9.65 -14.74
N HIS A 218 -14.09 8.58 -15.53
CA HIS A 218 -14.74 7.34 -15.13
C HIS A 218 -13.85 6.46 -14.25
N CYS A 219 -12.53 6.67 -14.21
CA CYS A 219 -11.63 5.90 -13.35
C CYS A 219 -12.03 6.01 -11.87
N VAL A 220 -11.80 4.94 -11.11
CA VAL A 220 -12.13 4.86 -9.68
C VAL A 220 -10.89 4.99 -8.81
N GLN A 221 -9.74 4.49 -9.26
CA GLN A 221 -8.46 4.62 -8.57
C GLN A 221 -7.84 6.00 -8.77
N ARG A 222 -6.92 6.37 -7.87
CA ARG A 222 -6.21 7.65 -7.91
C ARG A 222 -4.67 7.51 -7.86
N GLY A 223 -4.16 6.40 -8.38
CA GLY A 223 -2.73 6.04 -8.39
C GLY A 223 -2.34 4.99 -7.35
N HIS A 224 -1.05 4.65 -7.31
CA HIS A 224 -0.51 3.56 -6.48
C HIS A 224 0.68 4.04 -5.64
N HIS A 225 0.40 4.88 -4.64
CA HIS A 225 1.46 5.61 -3.91
C HIS A 225 2.14 4.79 -2.81
N PHE A 226 1.35 4.15 -1.95
CA PHE A 226 1.86 3.33 -0.86
C PHE A 226 0.86 2.22 -0.53
N ALA A 227 1.35 0.99 -0.41
CA ALA A 227 0.54 -0.16 -0.06
C ALA A 227 1.19 -0.95 1.07
N ILE A 228 0.40 -1.30 2.08
CA ILE A 228 0.79 -2.24 3.14
C ILE A 228 0.04 -3.52 2.88
N VAL A 229 0.76 -4.62 2.69
CA VAL A 229 0.18 -5.94 2.42
C VAL A 229 0.24 -6.76 3.70
N ASP A 230 -0.92 -7.04 4.30
CA ASP A 230 -1.04 -7.99 5.39
C ASP A 230 -0.99 -9.43 4.84
N GLU A 231 -0.41 -10.35 5.61
CA GLU A 231 -0.11 -11.73 5.19
C GLU A 231 0.54 -11.79 3.79
N VAL A 232 1.66 -11.07 3.67
CA VAL A 232 2.42 -10.87 2.42
C VAL A 232 2.86 -12.17 1.75
N ASP A 233 3.10 -13.22 2.52
CA ASP A 233 3.42 -14.57 2.02
C ASP A 233 2.22 -15.17 1.27
N SER A 234 1.03 -15.11 1.87
CA SER A 234 -0.20 -15.60 1.25
C SER A 234 -0.49 -14.83 -0.05
N ILE A 235 -0.36 -13.50 -0.05
CA ILE A 235 -0.76 -12.66 -1.18
C ILE A 235 0.31 -12.63 -2.29
N LEU A 236 1.56 -12.34 -1.95
CA LEU A 236 2.62 -12.12 -2.95
C LEU A 236 3.36 -13.40 -3.37
N ILE A 237 3.16 -14.52 -2.66
CA ILE A 237 3.76 -15.81 -3.03
C ILE A 237 2.67 -16.79 -3.46
N ASP A 238 1.70 -17.10 -2.59
CA ASP A 238 0.74 -18.17 -2.86
C ASP A 238 -0.32 -17.77 -3.91
N GLU A 239 -0.88 -16.56 -3.79
CA GLU A 239 -1.90 -16.07 -4.73
C GLU A 239 -1.32 -15.55 -6.04
N ALA A 240 -0.06 -15.10 -6.04
CA ALA A 240 0.64 -14.61 -7.24
C ALA A 240 0.82 -15.67 -8.36
N ARG A 241 0.46 -16.93 -8.09
CA ARG A 241 0.47 -18.02 -9.09
C ARG A 241 -0.63 -17.88 -10.15
N THR A 242 -1.70 -17.16 -9.86
CA THR A 242 -2.85 -17.00 -10.76
C THR A 242 -2.97 -15.54 -11.19
N PRO A 243 -2.96 -15.22 -12.49
CA PRO A 243 -3.15 -13.85 -12.95
C PRO A 243 -4.61 -13.40 -12.80
N LEU A 244 -4.81 -12.09 -12.67
CA LEU A 244 -6.13 -11.46 -12.75
C LEU A 244 -6.52 -11.30 -14.23
N ILE A 245 -7.66 -11.86 -14.63
CA ILE A 245 -8.12 -11.87 -16.02
C ILE A 245 -9.54 -11.32 -16.09
N ILE A 246 -9.76 -10.33 -16.95
CA ILE A 246 -11.10 -9.92 -17.38
C ILE A 246 -11.34 -10.52 -18.76
N SER A 247 -12.31 -11.42 -18.86
CA SER A 247 -12.74 -12.03 -20.11
C SER A 247 -14.07 -11.44 -20.54
N GLY A 248 -14.21 -11.15 -21.84
CA GLY A 248 -15.46 -10.72 -22.46
C GLY A 248 -15.77 -11.58 -23.70
N PRO A 249 -17.03 -11.67 -24.11
CA PRO A 249 -17.38 -12.31 -25.37
C PRO A 249 -16.71 -11.56 -26.54
N SER A 250 -16.20 -12.29 -27.53
CA SER A 250 -15.75 -11.67 -28.78
C SER A 250 -16.97 -11.27 -29.59
N GLU A 251 -17.09 -9.98 -29.91
CA GLU A 251 -18.09 -9.46 -30.87
C GLU A 251 -17.67 -9.65 -32.34
N GLU A 252 -16.59 -10.39 -32.62
CA GLU A 252 -16.18 -10.63 -34.00
C GLU A 252 -17.27 -11.38 -34.76
N SER A 253 -17.67 -10.82 -35.91
CA SER A 253 -18.62 -11.49 -36.79
C SER A 253 -17.96 -12.76 -37.36
N THR A 254 -18.33 -13.92 -36.83
CA THR A 254 -17.94 -15.23 -37.37
C THR A 254 -18.28 -15.39 -38.86
N ASP A 255 -19.27 -14.62 -39.32
CA ASP A 255 -19.65 -14.48 -40.73
C ASP A 255 -18.50 -14.05 -41.66
N LYS A 256 -17.55 -13.23 -41.19
CA LYS A 256 -16.37 -12.87 -42.01
C LYS A 256 -15.51 -14.08 -42.32
N TYR A 257 -15.25 -14.94 -41.33
CA TYR A 257 -14.51 -16.18 -41.54
C TYR A 257 -15.25 -17.10 -42.52
N ALA A 258 -16.58 -17.25 -42.35
CA ALA A 258 -17.39 -18.06 -43.26
C ALA A 258 -17.45 -17.50 -44.70
N LYS A 259 -17.42 -16.17 -44.86
CA LYS A 259 -17.36 -15.51 -46.17
C LYS A 259 -16.01 -15.69 -46.84
N ILE A 260 -14.92 -15.49 -46.10
CA ILE A 260 -13.55 -15.66 -46.61
C ILE A 260 -13.31 -17.13 -46.98
N ASP A 261 -13.75 -18.09 -46.16
CA ASP A 261 -13.63 -19.53 -46.43
C ASP A 261 -14.30 -19.94 -47.75
N LYS A 262 -15.41 -19.29 -48.15
CA LYS A 262 -16.05 -19.51 -49.45
C LYS A 262 -15.30 -18.89 -50.63
N ILE A 263 -14.42 -17.93 -50.38
CA ILE A 263 -13.63 -17.22 -51.40
C ILE A 263 -12.29 -17.92 -51.61
N ILE A 264 -11.61 -18.36 -50.54
CA ILE A 264 -10.25 -18.92 -50.59
C ILE A 264 -10.10 -20.05 -51.63
N PRO A 265 -11.00 -21.06 -51.73
CA PRO A 265 -10.88 -22.12 -52.73
C PRO A 265 -11.03 -21.66 -54.19
N LYS A 266 -11.49 -20.43 -54.42
CA LYS A 266 -11.67 -19.85 -55.76
C LYS A 266 -10.47 -19.03 -56.22
N LEU A 267 -9.51 -18.76 -55.33
CA LEU A 267 -8.28 -18.03 -55.65
C LEU A 267 -7.26 -18.98 -56.30
N ILE A 268 -6.55 -18.50 -57.31
CA ILE A 268 -5.54 -19.26 -58.04
C ILE A 268 -4.14 -18.82 -57.58
N GLN A 269 -3.34 -19.77 -57.12
CA GLN A 269 -1.94 -19.54 -56.76
C GLN A 269 -1.14 -19.02 -57.97
N ASP A 270 -0.25 -18.07 -57.74
CA ASP A 270 0.56 -17.33 -58.72
C ASP A 270 -0.22 -16.36 -59.64
N ILE A 271 -1.53 -16.25 -59.45
CA ILE A 271 -2.38 -15.22 -60.08
C ILE A 271 -2.93 -14.26 -59.03
N ASP A 272 -3.66 -14.79 -58.05
CA ASP A 272 -4.36 -14.01 -57.03
C ASP A 272 -3.55 -13.88 -55.73
N TYR A 273 -2.66 -14.84 -55.45
CA TYR A 273 -1.77 -14.83 -54.29
C TYR A 273 -0.48 -15.59 -54.58
N THR A 274 0.57 -15.30 -53.80
CA THR A 274 1.83 -16.05 -53.80
C THR A 274 1.99 -16.80 -52.50
N LEU A 275 2.56 -18.00 -52.55
CA LEU A 275 2.81 -18.85 -51.39
C LEU A 275 4.32 -18.93 -51.14
N ASP A 276 4.76 -18.42 -49.99
CA ASP A 276 6.14 -18.53 -49.51
C ASP A 276 6.19 -19.57 -48.37
N GLU A 277 6.47 -20.83 -48.72
CA GLU A 277 6.70 -21.88 -47.74
C GLU A 277 8.13 -21.75 -47.20
N LYS A 278 8.27 -21.23 -45.98
CA LYS A 278 9.56 -21.25 -45.28
C LYS A 278 9.98 -22.69 -45.03
N HIS A 279 11.14 -23.06 -45.61
CA HIS A 279 11.85 -24.32 -45.39
C HIS A 279 12.15 -24.61 -43.91
#